data_AF-A0A315SAL4-F1
#
_entry.id   AF-A0A315SAL4-F1
#
_cell.length_a   1.000
_cell.length_b   1.000
_cell.length_c   1.000
_cell.angle_alpha   90.00
_cell.angle_beta   90.00
_cell.angle_gamma   90.00
#
_symmetry.space_group_name_H-M   'P 1'
#
loop_
_entity.id
_entity.type
_entity.pdbx_description
1 polymer ?
#
loop_
_entity_poly.entity_id
_entity_poly.type
_entity_poly.pdbx_seq_one_letter_code
_entity_poly.pdbx_strand_id
1 'polypeptide(L)'
;MKTINEKLELVLDAKAQIAEGPFWDQEKQFLYWVDILGKTINLYNPAAAKNELIQLDKMIGALIPAENGKLLAALEDGLYLIDAKTSEQEFLVNPESNNDQTRFNDGKCDRRGRFWVGTMDLEEKRELGTLYCLDQELNLVEKIKNVKISNGLAWSLDNKTMYYIDSPTKEVLAFDYDLETAEITNKRVIISFAEAEGVPDGMTIDAEGKLWIAHFGGGQVSRWNPNSGEKIDSVQLPVSNVTSCAFGGKNLDELYITTASVGLSEEEKEAQPLAGGIFRYQAGVKGLAGVKFEV
;
A
#
# COMPACT_ATOMS: atom_id res chain seq x y z
N MET A 1 -12.59 -18.91 -5.82
CA MET A 1 -12.26 -18.60 -4.41
C MET A 1 -11.88 -19.89 -3.71
N LYS A 2 -10.84 -19.88 -2.87
CA LYS A 2 -10.41 -21.03 -2.08
C LYS A 2 -10.39 -20.62 -0.61
N THR A 3 -11.21 -21.25 0.22
CA THR A 3 -11.21 -21.04 1.67
C THR A 3 -9.95 -21.64 2.27
N ILE A 4 -9.23 -20.85 3.06
CA ILE A 4 -8.02 -21.27 3.79
C ILE A 4 -8.40 -21.67 5.21
N ASN A 5 -9.20 -20.83 5.87
CA ASN A 5 -9.84 -21.12 7.17
C ASN A 5 -11.19 -20.37 7.26
N GLU A 6 -11.86 -20.41 8.42
CA GLU A 6 -13.20 -19.82 8.61
C GLU A 6 -13.29 -18.31 8.30
N LYS A 7 -12.17 -17.58 8.37
CA LYS A 7 -12.13 -16.12 8.17
C LYS A 7 -11.27 -15.68 6.99
N LEU A 8 -10.36 -16.53 6.49
CA LEU A 8 -9.39 -16.19 5.44
C LEU A 8 -9.66 -16.98 4.15
N GLU A 9 -9.75 -16.25 3.05
CA GLU A 9 -10.01 -16.81 1.72
C GLU A 9 -9.03 -16.25 0.70
N LEU A 10 -8.56 -17.10 -0.21
CA LEU A 10 -7.91 -16.66 -1.44
C LEU A 10 -9.00 -16.26 -2.45
N VAL A 11 -9.05 -14.96 -2.77
CA VAL A 11 -10.06 -14.38 -3.66
C VAL A 11 -9.58 -14.29 -5.10
N LEU A 12 -8.26 -14.15 -5.31
CA LEU A 12 -7.62 -14.14 -6.62
C LEU A 12 -6.25 -14.83 -6.54
N ASP A 13 -6.05 -15.89 -7.33
CA ASP A 13 -4.73 -16.52 -7.50
C ASP A 13 -3.95 -15.80 -8.61
N ALA A 14 -3.48 -14.59 -8.31
CA ALA A 14 -2.90 -13.69 -9.32
C ALA A 14 -1.49 -14.09 -9.77
N LYS A 15 -0.77 -14.89 -8.97
CA LYS A 15 0.66 -15.20 -9.16
C LYS A 15 1.51 -13.94 -9.37
N ALA A 16 1.14 -12.84 -8.71
CA ALA A 16 1.81 -11.56 -8.86
C ALA A 16 3.26 -11.65 -8.41
N GLN A 17 4.14 -10.92 -9.09
CA GLN A 17 5.51 -10.80 -8.61
C GLN A 17 5.52 -9.98 -7.32
N ILE A 18 4.88 -8.81 -7.35
CA ILE A 18 4.65 -7.96 -6.17
C ILE A 18 3.26 -7.34 -6.29
N ALA A 19 2.23 -8.01 -5.75
CA ALA A 19 0.93 -7.34 -5.59
C ALA A 19 1.05 -6.29 -4.48
N GLU A 20 0.66 -5.06 -4.73
CA GLU A 20 0.78 -3.93 -3.80
C GLU A 20 -0.36 -2.91 -4.05
N GLY A 21 -0.41 -1.86 -3.25
CA GLY A 21 -1.29 -0.71 -3.38
C GLY A 21 -2.78 -1.06 -3.36
N PRO A 22 -3.28 -1.96 -2.48
CA PRO A 22 -4.69 -2.27 -2.44
C PRO A 22 -5.49 -1.03 -2.09
N PHE A 23 -6.42 -0.65 -2.96
CA PHE A 23 -7.35 0.43 -2.75
C PHE A 23 -8.78 -0.07 -3.00
N TRP A 24 -9.65 0.07 -2.01
CA TRP A 24 -11.06 -0.27 -2.15
C TRP A 24 -11.88 0.94 -2.59
N ASP A 25 -12.46 0.86 -3.80
CA ASP A 25 -13.46 1.84 -4.26
C ASP A 25 -14.83 1.43 -3.71
N GLN A 26 -15.26 2.12 -2.67
CA GLN A 26 -16.53 1.86 -1.98
C GLN A 26 -17.75 2.05 -2.88
N GLU A 27 -17.69 2.93 -3.87
CA GLU A 27 -18.84 3.19 -4.74
C GLU A 27 -18.97 2.10 -5.80
N LYS A 28 -17.85 1.72 -6.41
CA LYS A 28 -17.83 0.68 -7.45
C LYS A 28 -17.86 -0.73 -6.89
N GLN A 29 -17.41 -0.91 -5.64
CA GLN A 29 -17.16 -2.21 -5.00
C GLN A 29 -16.08 -3.03 -5.73
N PHE A 30 -14.99 -2.36 -6.10
CA PHE A 30 -13.80 -2.96 -6.71
C PHE A 30 -12.58 -2.76 -5.83
N LEU A 31 -11.70 -3.76 -5.85
CA LEU A 31 -10.35 -3.63 -5.32
C LEU A 31 -9.41 -3.27 -6.47
N TYR A 32 -8.83 -2.09 -6.40
CA TYR A 32 -7.68 -1.70 -7.19
C TYR A 32 -6.41 -2.22 -6.53
N TRP A 33 -5.43 -2.65 -7.31
CA TRP A 33 -4.09 -3.04 -6.84
C TRP A 33 -3.12 -3.03 -8.02
N VAL A 34 -1.82 -3.08 -7.76
CA VAL A 34 -0.77 -3.10 -8.79
C VAL A 34 0.08 -4.35 -8.68
N ASP A 35 0.55 -4.90 -9.81
CA ASP A 35 1.73 -5.76 -9.79
C ASP A 35 2.94 -4.90 -10.21
N ILE A 36 3.77 -4.52 -9.23
CA ILE A 36 4.85 -3.55 -9.45
C ILE A 36 5.80 -4.03 -10.57
N LEU A 37 6.31 -5.26 -10.43
CA LEU A 37 7.25 -5.84 -11.41
C LEU A 37 6.53 -6.48 -12.60
N GLY A 38 5.27 -6.90 -12.44
CA GLY A 38 4.41 -7.32 -13.54
C GLY A 38 3.95 -6.17 -14.44
N LYS A 39 4.12 -4.91 -13.99
CA LYS A 39 3.77 -3.68 -14.73
C LYS A 39 2.28 -3.61 -15.07
N THR A 40 1.43 -4.04 -14.14
CA THR A 40 -0.03 -4.04 -14.34
C THR A 40 -0.77 -3.26 -13.27
N ILE A 41 -1.77 -2.49 -13.71
CA ILE A 41 -2.85 -2.00 -12.85
C ILE A 41 -3.98 -3.01 -12.92
N ASN A 42 -4.52 -3.40 -11.76
CA ASN A 42 -5.51 -4.46 -11.66
C ASN A 42 -6.78 -3.97 -10.95
N LEU A 43 -7.92 -4.42 -11.44
CA LEU A 43 -9.25 -4.10 -10.94
C LEU A 43 -9.99 -5.41 -10.67
N TYR A 44 -10.03 -5.82 -9.41
CA TYR A 44 -10.72 -7.02 -8.98
C TYR A 44 -12.16 -6.70 -8.56
N ASN A 45 -13.12 -7.37 -9.20
CA ASN A 45 -14.53 -7.37 -8.84
C ASN A 45 -14.86 -8.62 -8.01
N PRO A 46 -15.11 -8.48 -6.69
CA PRO A 46 -15.41 -9.64 -5.84
C PRO A 46 -16.75 -10.30 -6.19
N ALA A 47 -17.75 -9.53 -6.63
CA ALA A 47 -19.07 -10.07 -6.98
C ALA A 47 -19.05 -10.96 -8.22
N ALA A 48 -18.20 -10.61 -9.20
CA ALA A 48 -18.00 -11.40 -10.41
C ALA A 48 -16.82 -12.39 -10.31
N ALA A 49 -16.03 -12.33 -9.24
CA ALA A 49 -14.75 -13.03 -9.10
C ALA A 49 -13.83 -12.85 -10.33
N LYS A 50 -13.81 -11.64 -10.90
CA LYS A 50 -13.10 -11.31 -12.14
C LYS A 50 -12.06 -10.22 -11.87
N ASN A 51 -10.87 -10.38 -12.43
CA ASN A 51 -9.84 -9.36 -12.46
C ASN A 51 -9.71 -8.80 -13.89
N GLU A 52 -9.75 -7.48 -14.01
CA GLU A 52 -9.41 -6.76 -15.23
C GLU A 52 -8.04 -6.12 -15.02
N LEU A 53 -7.24 -6.01 -16.10
CA LEU A 53 -5.91 -5.43 -16.01
C LEU A 53 -5.64 -4.44 -17.14
N ILE A 54 -4.85 -3.43 -16.81
CA ILE A 54 -4.21 -2.51 -17.75
C ILE A 54 -2.72 -2.83 -17.70
N GLN A 55 -2.17 -3.28 -18.83
CA GLN A 55 -0.74 -3.54 -18.97
C GLN A 55 -0.02 -2.24 -19.33
N LEU A 56 1.05 -1.96 -18.61
CA LEU A 56 1.98 -0.86 -18.87
C LEU A 56 3.37 -1.40 -19.22
N ASP A 57 4.24 -0.51 -19.67
CA ASP A 57 5.65 -0.76 -19.98
C ASP A 57 6.60 -0.37 -18.84
N LYS A 58 6.07 0.21 -17.75
CA LYS A 58 6.79 0.72 -16.57
C LYS A 58 6.31 0.08 -15.28
N MET A 59 7.19 -0.01 -14.28
CA MET A 59 6.78 -0.39 -12.93
C MET A 59 5.83 0.67 -12.35
N ILE A 60 4.89 0.22 -11.51
CA ILE A 60 3.92 1.06 -10.81
C ILE A 60 4.11 0.86 -9.32
N GLY A 61 4.59 1.86 -8.61
CA GLY A 61 4.75 1.77 -7.16
C GLY A 61 3.40 1.87 -6.45
N ALA A 62 2.60 2.87 -6.81
CA ALA A 62 1.34 3.19 -6.15
C ALA A 62 0.27 3.64 -7.15
N LEU A 63 -0.99 3.47 -6.76
CA LEU A 63 -2.16 3.80 -7.57
C LEU A 63 -3.31 4.28 -6.67
N ILE A 64 -3.88 5.44 -7.00
CA ILE A 64 -5.07 5.97 -6.32
C ILE A 64 -6.11 6.37 -7.35
N PRO A 65 -7.38 5.95 -7.23
CA PRO A 65 -8.44 6.47 -8.07
C PRO A 65 -8.57 7.99 -7.94
N ALA A 66 -8.72 8.66 -9.06
CA ALA A 66 -8.95 10.09 -9.15
C ALA A 66 -10.35 10.37 -9.71
N GLU A 67 -10.68 11.65 -9.87
CA GLU A 67 -11.97 12.07 -10.44
C GLU A 67 -12.17 11.61 -11.90
N ASN A 68 -13.43 11.61 -12.34
CA ASN A 68 -13.81 11.37 -13.75
C ASN A 68 -13.35 10.04 -14.35
N GLY A 69 -13.06 9.03 -13.51
CA GLY A 69 -12.63 7.71 -13.95
C GLY A 69 -11.14 7.63 -14.31
N LYS A 70 -10.35 8.65 -13.95
CA LYS A 70 -8.90 8.62 -14.03
C LYS A 70 -8.31 7.90 -12.81
N LEU A 71 -7.05 7.50 -12.92
CA LEU A 71 -6.23 6.91 -11.87
C LEU A 71 -4.94 7.73 -11.77
N LEU A 72 -4.60 8.21 -10.58
CA LEU A 72 -3.28 8.74 -10.29
C LEU A 72 -2.32 7.58 -10.06
N ALA A 73 -1.32 7.42 -10.92
CA ALA A 73 -0.34 6.34 -10.87
C ALA A 73 1.06 6.90 -10.66
N ALA A 74 1.81 6.31 -9.74
CA ALA A 74 3.22 6.57 -9.54
C ALA A 74 4.05 5.54 -10.32
N LEU A 75 4.40 5.89 -11.56
CA LEU A 75 5.24 5.08 -12.43
C LEU A 75 6.71 5.32 -12.12
N GLU A 76 7.60 4.39 -12.48
CA GLU A 76 9.04 4.48 -12.18
C GLU A 76 9.71 5.80 -12.61
N ASP A 77 9.16 6.53 -13.57
CA ASP A 77 9.67 7.80 -14.09
C ASP A 77 8.73 9.01 -13.90
N GLY A 78 7.73 8.92 -13.02
CA GLY A 78 6.90 10.08 -12.67
C GLY A 78 5.48 9.74 -12.21
N LEU A 79 4.75 10.80 -11.87
CA LEU A 79 3.32 10.74 -11.57
C LEU A 79 2.50 11.02 -12.82
N TYR A 80 1.48 10.19 -13.04
CA TYR A 80 0.65 10.22 -14.23
C TYR A 80 -0.83 10.15 -13.85
N LEU A 81 -1.69 10.83 -14.61
CA LEU A 81 -3.10 10.49 -14.68
C LEU A 81 -3.32 9.50 -15.82
N ILE A 82 -3.94 8.36 -15.51
CA ILE A 82 -4.25 7.31 -16.48
C ILE A 82 -5.77 7.19 -16.60
N ASP A 83 -6.31 7.27 -17.81
CA ASP A 83 -7.72 6.98 -18.05
C ASP A 83 -7.96 5.47 -17.95
N ALA A 84 -8.84 5.05 -17.03
CA ALA A 84 -9.07 3.63 -16.76
C ALA A 84 -9.74 2.86 -17.91
N LYS A 85 -10.29 3.55 -18.93
CA LYS A 85 -10.96 2.93 -20.09
C LYS A 85 -10.08 2.93 -21.32
N THR A 86 -9.39 4.03 -21.60
CA THR A 86 -8.57 4.19 -22.81
C THR A 86 -7.10 3.83 -22.58
N SER A 87 -6.67 3.78 -21.31
CA SER A 87 -5.26 3.61 -20.90
C SER A 87 -4.35 4.75 -21.35
N GLU A 88 -4.91 5.89 -21.77
CA GLU A 88 -4.15 7.09 -22.10
C GLU A 88 -3.46 7.63 -20.84
N GLN A 89 -2.19 7.99 -20.98
CA GLN A 89 -1.34 8.45 -19.87
C GLN A 89 -1.01 9.93 -20.05
N GLU A 90 -1.33 10.73 -19.05
CA GLU A 90 -1.03 12.16 -18.94
C GLU A 90 0.03 12.37 -17.87
N PHE A 91 1.22 12.81 -18.26
CA PHE A 91 2.31 13.11 -17.33
C PHE A 91 1.98 14.35 -16.49
N LEU A 92 2.23 14.27 -15.18
CA LEU A 92 2.08 15.39 -14.26
C LEU A 92 3.44 15.97 -13.85
N VAL A 93 4.24 15.17 -13.15
CA VAL A 93 5.48 15.62 -12.50
C VAL A 93 6.40 14.44 -12.19
N ASN A 94 7.71 14.66 -12.23
CA ASN A 94 8.71 13.73 -11.72
C ASN A 94 9.77 14.50 -10.91
N PRO A 95 9.82 14.35 -9.57
CA PRO A 95 10.81 15.04 -8.74
C PRO A 95 12.22 14.43 -8.89
N GLU A 96 12.31 13.18 -9.35
CA GLU A 96 13.52 12.38 -9.51
C GLU A 96 13.97 12.31 -10.99
N SER A 97 13.60 13.29 -11.83
CA SER A 97 13.84 13.23 -13.29
C SER A 97 15.31 13.09 -13.69
N ASN A 98 16.24 13.37 -12.77
CA ASN A 98 17.68 13.23 -12.97
C ASN A 98 18.28 12.04 -12.21
N ASN A 99 17.44 11.15 -11.67
CA ASN A 99 17.84 10.03 -10.81
C ASN A 99 17.18 8.74 -11.30
N ASP A 100 17.87 8.05 -12.20
CA ASP A 100 17.46 6.74 -12.74
C ASP A 100 17.69 5.57 -11.77
N GLN A 101 18.14 5.86 -10.54
CA GLN A 101 18.45 4.86 -9.53
C GLN A 101 17.32 4.63 -8.54
N THR A 102 16.22 5.39 -8.65
CA THR A 102 15.07 5.29 -7.75
C THR A 102 13.80 4.93 -8.51
N ARG A 103 12.84 4.38 -7.78
CA ARG A 103 11.46 4.23 -8.23
C ARG A 103 10.51 4.63 -7.11
N PHE A 104 9.28 4.99 -7.46
CA PHE A 104 8.21 5.06 -6.48
C PHE A 104 7.88 3.67 -5.90
N ASN A 105 7.40 3.66 -4.66
CA ASN A 105 6.94 2.48 -3.93
C ASN A 105 5.53 2.75 -3.39
N ASP A 106 5.26 2.67 -2.09
CA ASP A 106 3.91 2.87 -1.56
C ASP A 106 3.45 4.33 -1.63
N GLY A 107 2.12 4.51 -1.66
CA GLY A 107 1.48 5.81 -1.67
C GLY A 107 0.00 5.75 -1.28
N LYS A 108 -0.47 6.81 -0.61
CA LYS A 108 -1.84 6.93 -0.11
C LYS A 108 -2.26 8.39 -0.01
N CYS A 109 -3.54 8.66 -0.23
CA CYS A 109 -4.09 9.98 0.05
C CYS A 109 -4.35 10.20 1.54
N ASP A 110 -4.04 11.40 2.02
CA ASP A 110 -4.49 11.88 3.33
C ASP A 110 -6.00 12.23 3.29
N ARG A 111 -6.57 12.69 4.42
CA ARG A 111 -8.01 13.03 4.48
C ARG A 111 -8.41 14.27 3.69
N ARG A 112 -7.46 15.03 3.17
CA ARG A 112 -7.70 16.15 2.26
C ARG A 112 -7.60 15.73 0.80
N GLY A 113 -7.26 14.48 0.51
CA GLY A 113 -7.09 13.98 -0.85
C GLY A 113 -5.70 14.25 -1.43
N ARG A 114 -4.74 14.75 -0.65
CA ARG A 114 -3.36 14.95 -1.13
C ARG A 114 -2.65 13.62 -1.21
N PHE A 115 -1.93 13.37 -2.30
CA PHE A 115 -1.29 12.09 -2.54
C PHE A 115 0.12 12.07 -1.93
N TRP A 116 0.29 11.29 -0.86
CA TRP A 116 1.59 11.02 -0.27
C TRP A 116 2.17 9.79 -0.92
N VAL A 117 3.42 9.88 -1.39
CA VAL A 117 4.06 8.81 -2.12
C VAL A 117 5.56 8.88 -1.89
N GLY A 118 6.22 7.74 -1.71
CA GLY A 118 7.65 7.73 -1.52
C GLY A 118 8.41 6.90 -2.55
N THR A 119 9.71 7.20 -2.62
CA THR A 119 10.65 6.52 -3.50
C THR A 119 11.61 5.63 -2.71
N MET A 120 12.35 4.80 -3.43
CA MET A 120 13.38 3.91 -2.90
C MET A 120 14.48 3.66 -3.93
N ASP A 121 15.65 3.24 -3.46
CA ASP A 121 16.75 2.76 -4.31
C ASP A 121 16.31 1.48 -5.05
N LEU A 122 16.49 1.44 -6.37
CA LEU A 122 16.18 0.27 -7.20
C LEU A 122 16.96 -0.98 -6.78
N GLU A 123 18.17 -0.81 -6.25
CA GLU A 123 18.99 -1.92 -5.74
C GLU A 123 18.73 -2.24 -4.26
N GLU A 124 17.89 -1.47 -3.58
CA GLU A 124 17.55 -1.62 -2.15
C GLU A 124 18.76 -1.54 -1.18
N LYS A 125 19.86 -0.93 -1.62
CA LYS A 125 21.12 -0.88 -0.86
C LYS A 125 21.27 0.43 -0.09
N ARG A 126 20.84 1.53 -0.70
CA ARG A 126 21.14 2.90 -0.25
C ARG A 126 19.87 3.63 0.20
N GLU A 127 20.07 4.66 0.99
CA GLU A 127 19.02 5.57 1.46
C GLU A 127 18.79 6.70 0.44
N LEU A 128 18.38 6.34 -0.79
CA LEU A 128 18.11 7.30 -1.87
C LEU A 128 16.64 7.75 -1.94
N GLY A 129 15.76 7.10 -1.18
CA GLY A 129 14.35 7.37 -1.18
C GLY A 129 14.00 8.71 -0.52
N THR A 130 12.88 9.26 -0.96
CA THR A 130 12.26 10.46 -0.40
C THR A 130 10.75 10.26 -0.35
N LEU A 131 10.12 10.63 0.76
CA LEU A 131 8.66 10.75 0.86
C LEU A 131 8.24 12.14 0.38
N TYR A 132 7.27 12.18 -0.53
CA TYR A 132 6.69 13.36 -1.12
C TYR A 132 5.20 13.48 -0.80
N CYS A 133 4.65 14.69 -0.94
CA CYS A 133 3.23 14.98 -0.91
C CYS A 133 2.85 15.82 -2.14
N LEU A 134 1.97 15.30 -2.99
CA LEU A 134 1.35 16.01 -4.11
C LEU A 134 0.07 16.68 -3.63
N ASP A 135 -0.01 18.01 -3.72
CA ASP A 135 -1.24 18.76 -3.48
C ASP A 135 -2.17 18.79 -4.70
N GLN A 136 -3.35 19.38 -4.52
CA GLN A 136 -4.38 19.49 -5.56
C GLN A 136 -3.97 20.43 -6.69
N GLU A 137 -3.10 21.40 -6.40
CA GLU A 137 -2.47 22.27 -7.39
C GLU A 137 -1.29 21.60 -8.14
N LEU A 138 -1.06 20.30 -7.92
CA LEU A 138 -0.01 19.49 -8.52
C LEU A 138 1.42 19.89 -8.12
N ASN A 139 1.58 20.59 -6.99
CA ASN A 139 2.90 20.82 -6.40
C ASN A 139 3.31 19.58 -5.61
N LEU A 140 4.49 19.07 -5.92
CA LEU A 140 5.08 17.92 -5.26
C LEU A 140 6.14 18.38 -4.26
N VAL A 141 5.84 18.24 -2.97
CA VAL A 141 6.69 18.75 -1.88
C VAL A 141 7.42 17.61 -1.19
N GLU A 142 8.74 17.75 -1.02
CA GLU A 142 9.57 16.84 -0.22
C GLU A 142 9.20 16.90 1.27
N LYS A 143 9.01 15.74 1.91
CA LYS A 143 8.62 15.65 3.33
C LYS A 143 9.63 14.89 4.20
N ILE A 144 10.20 13.79 3.70
CA ILE A 144 11.22 13.01 4.42
C ILE A 144 12.29 12.55 3.44
N LYS A 145 13.56 12.87 3.67
CA LYS A 145 14.71 12.42 2.87
C LYS A 145 15.44 11.24 3.51
N ASN A 146 16.35 10.63 2.75
CA ASN A 146 17.21 9.51 3.18
C ASN A 146 16.39 8.31 3.66
N VAL A 147 15.33 8.00 2.92
CA VAL A 147 14.50 6.82 3.14
C VAL A 147 15.14 5.64 2.41
N LYS A 148 15.14 4.45 3.02
CA LYS A 148 15.66 3.26 2.34
C LYS A 148 14.59 2.60 1.46
N ILE A 149 13.43 2.27 2.03
CA ILE A 149 12.27 1.74 1.30
C ILE A 149 11.01 2.40 1.88
N SER A 150 10.47 3.38 1.16
CA SER A 150 9.26 4.09 1.60
C SER A 150 8.03 3.20 1.52
N ASN A 151 7.31 3.06 2.62
CA ASN A 151 6.21 2.12 2.74
C ASN A 151 5.07 2.65 3.63
N GLY A 152 4.21 1.73 4.09
CA GLY A 152 2.94 1.94 4.77
C GLY A 152 2.68 3.31 5.37
N LEU A 153 1.60 3.95 4.90
CA LEU A 153 1.10 5.24 5.38
C LEU A 153 -0.30 5.12 6.01
N ALA A 154 -0.52 5.84 7.10
CA ALA A 154 -1.86 6.01 7.68
C ALA A 154 -1.97 7.32 8.47
N TRP A 155 -3.20 7.76 8.74
CA TRP A 155 -3.48 8.91 9.59
C TRP A 155 -4.45 8.54 10.71
N SER A 156 -4.25 9.13 11.89
CA SER A 156 -5.17 8.98 13.02
C SER A 156 -6.56 9.48 12.68
N LEU A 157 -7.57 8.98 13.40
CA LEU A 157 -8.97 9.34 13.12
C LEU A 157 -9.28 10.83 13.34
N ASP A 158 -8.53 11.48 14.22
CA ASP A 158 -8.63 12.91 14.52
C ASP A 158 -7.72 13.78 13.62
N ASN A 159 -7.01 13.18 12.66
CA ASN A 159 -6.13 13.85 11.70
C ASN A 159 -5.00 14.65 12.34
N LYS A 160 -4.53 14.25 13.53
CA LYS A 160 -3.41 14.91 14.23
C LYS A 160 -2.13 14.12 14.21
N THR A 161 -2.16 12.88 13.72
CA THR A 161 -0.97 12.03 13.64
C THR A 161 -0.91 11.33 12.31
N MET A 162 0.26 11.41 11.67
CA MET A 162 0.62 10.58 10.53
C MET A 162 1.50 9.44 11.00
N TYR A 163 1.24 8.23 10.49
CA TYR A 163 2.04 7.03 10.71
C TYR A 163 2.75 6.66 9.42
N TYR A 164 4.00 6.24 9.52
CA TYR A 164 4.85 5.98 8.36
C TYR A 164 5.87 4.87 8.63
N ILE A 165 6.16 4.09 7.59
CA ILE A 165 7.12 2.99 7.62
C ILE A 165 8.24 3.26 6.61
N ASP A 166 9.49 3.17 7.08
CA ASP A 166 10.66 2.93 6.24
C ASP A 166 11.11 1.49 6.53
N SER A 167 10.77 0.56 5.64
CA SER A 167 10.73 -0.88 5.96
C SER A 167 11.99 -1.43 6.64
N PRO A 168 13.22 -1.16 6.16
CA PRO A 168 14.44 -1.73 6.75
C PRO A 168 14.74 -1.23 8.16
N THR A 169 14.10 -0.15 8.61
CA THR A 169 14.22 0.32 10.01
C THR A 169 13.50 -0.62 10.99
N LYS A 170 12.54 -1.41 10.50
CA LYS A 170 11.65 -2.28 11.32
C LYS A 170 10.90 -1.51 12.40
N GLU A 171 10.60 -0.24 12.12
CA GLU A 171 9.91 0.66 13.01
C GLU A 171 8.69 1.29 12.33
N VAL A 172 7.66 1.57 13.12
CA VAL A 172 6.56 2.47 12.72
C VAL A 172 6.81 3.80 13.38
N LEU A 173 6.95 4.83 12.55
CA LEU A 173 7.09 6.21 12.97
C LEU A 173 5.72 6.86 13.11
N ALA A 174 5.62 7.78 14.05
CA ALA A 174 4.52 8.73 14.14
C ALA A 174 5.06 10.16 14.09
N PHE A 175 4.25 11.04 13.52
CA PHE A 175 4.50 12.48 13.43
C PHE A 175 3.26 13.22 13.87
N ASP A 176 3.43 14.36 14.54
CA ASP A 176 2.34 15.32 14.66
C ASP A 176 2.06 15.87 13.27
N TYR A 177 0.79 15.85 12.86
CA TYR A 177 0.36 16.16 11.51
C TYR A 177 -0.66 17.28 11.51
N ASP A 178 -0.43 18.29 10.68
CA ASP A 178 -1.33 19.39 10.45
C ASP A 178 -2.14 19.13 9.17
N LEU A 179 -3.45 18.94 9.32
CA LEU A 179 -4.34 18.61 8.22
C LEU A 179 -4.43 19.72 7.17
N GLU A 180 -4.32 20.98 7.55
CA GLU A 180 -4.47 22.09 6.60
C GLU A 180 -3.21 22.25 5.75
N THR A 181 -2.03 22.09 6.34
CA THR A 181 -0.74 22.38 5.69
C THR A 181 0.02 21.15 5.20
N ALA A 182 -0.39 19.94 5.59
CA ALA A 182 0.36 18.70 5.37
C ALA A 182 1.75 18.71 6.03
N GLU A 183 1.97 19.56 7.03
CA GLU A 183 3.23 19.58 7.77
C GLU A 183 3.29 18.45 8.78
N ILE A 184 4.49 17.87 8.90
CA ILE A 184 4.80 16.80 9.85
C ILE A 184 5.92 17.23 10.79
N THR A 185 5.74 17.03 12.09
CA THR A 185 6.73 17.40 13.11
C THR A 185 6.81 16.32 14.19
N ASN A 186 7.74 16.46 15.14
CA ASN A 186 7.82 15.60 16.33
C ASN A 186 7.87 14.08 16.02
N LYS A 187 8.78 13.70 15.11
CA LYS A 187 9.09 12.30 14.76
C LYS A 187 9.32 11.47 16.03
N ARG A 188 8.63 10.34 16.14
CA ARG A 188 8.79 9.37 17.24
C ARG A 188 8.56 7.95 16.73
N VAL A 189 9.30 7.00 17.30
CA VAL A 189 9.04 5.56 17.08
C VAL A 189 7.90 5.14 18.02
N ILE A 190 6.89 4.48 17.47
CA ILE A 190 5.73 3.99 18.26
C ILE A 190 5.63 2.48 18.32
N ILE A 191 6.23 1.77 17.36
CA ILE A 191 6.26 0.31 17.28
C ILE A 191 7.63 -0.10 16.73
N SER A 192 8.23 -1.14 17.30
CA SER A 192 9.46 -1.78 16.79
C SER A 192 9.20 -3.27 16.63
N PHE A 193 9.61 -3.83 15.48
CA PHE A 193 9.37 -5.23 15.13
C PHE A 193 10.57 -6.07 15.53
N ALA A 194 10.32 -7.28 16.03
CA ALA A 194 11.40 -8.23 16.30
C ALA A 194 11.94 -8.83 14.98
N GLU A 195 13.20 -9.27 14.99
CA GLU A 195 13.86 -9.79 13.78
C GLU A 195 13.08 -10.93 13.11
N ALA A 196 12.50 -11.81 13.92
CA ALA A 196 11.76 -12.98 13.48
C ALA A 196 10.36 -12.66 12.89
N GLU A 197 9.91 -11.41 12.95
CA GLU A 197 8.58 -11.01 12.49
C GLU A 197 8.57 -10.54 11.03
N GLY A 198 9.70 -10.64 10.32
CA GLY A 198 9.84 -10.09 8.98
C GLY A 198 10.02 -8.57 9.00
N VAL A 199 9.57 -7.91 7.94
CA VAL A 199 9.74 -6.46 7.73
C VAL A 199 8.37 -5.81 7.59
N PRO A 200 8.07 -4.69 8.29
CA PRO A 200 6.82 -3.97 8.10
C PRO A 200 6.76 -3.38 6.68
N ASP A 201 5.65 -3.60 5.99
CA ASP A 201 5.45 -3.19 4.59
C ASP A 201 4.28 -2.19 4.51
N GLY A 202 3.25 -2.45 3.70
CA GLY A 202 2.04 -1.66 3.64
C GLY A 202 1.21 -1.68 4.94
N MET A 203 0.51 -0.57 5.20
CA MET A 203 -0.26 -0.34 6.44
C MET A 203 -1.60 0.32 6.16
N THR A 204 -2.62 0.03 6.98
CA THR A 204 -3.89 0.78 7.03
C THR A 204 -4.37 0.99 8.48
N ILE A 205 -5.45 1.74 8.68
CA ILE A 205 -6.04 2.01 9.99
C ILE A 205 -7.51 1.58 10.02
N ASP A 206 -7.96 1.01 11.12
CA ASP A 206 -9.37 0.69 11.34
C ASP A 206 -10.14 1.83 12.01
N ALA A 207 -11.47 1.71 12.05
CA ALA A 207 -12.40 2.68 12.65
C ALA A 207 -12.28 2.77 14.18
N GLU A 208 -11.51 1.89 14.82
CA GLU A 208 -11.16 1.97 16.25
C GLU A 208 -9.78 2.63 16.46
N GLY A 209 -9.14 3.10 15.39
CA GLY A 209 -7.85 3.76 15.42
C GLY A 209 -6.68 2.82 15.63
N LYS A 210 -6.80 1.54 15.25
CA LYS A 210 -5.71 0.55 15.32
C LYS A 210 -5.09 0.36 13.94
N LEU A 211 -3.77 0.18 13.93
CA LEU A 211 -2.99 0.00 12.70
C LEU A 211 -3.00 -1.47 12.30
N TRP A 212 -3.20 -1.75 11.02
CA TRP A 212 -3.05 -3.07 10.41
C TRP A 212 -1.85 -3.04 9.48
N ILE A 213 -0.86 -3.88 9.73
CA ILE A 213 0.46 -3.79 9.10
C ILE A 213 0.82 -5.15 8.49
N ALA A 214 1.14 -5.16 7.20
CA ALA A 214 1.64 -6.33 6.50
C ALA A 214 3.11 -6.62 6.85
N HIS A 215 3.48 -7.90 6.89
CA HIS A 215 4.83 -8.35 7.21
C HIS A 215 5.45 -9.08 6.03
N PHE A 216 6.35 -8.40 5.30
CA PHE A 216 7.12 -9.03 4.24
C PHE A 216 8.11 -10.04 4.86
N GLY A 217 8.08 -11.28 4.37
CA GLY A 217 8.83 -12.41 4.93
C GLY A 217 8.29 -12.92 6.27
N GLY A 218 7.28 -12.28 6.86
CA GLY A 218 6.72 -12.65 8.17
C GLY A 218 5.41 -13.44 8.09
N GLY A 219 4.80 -13.54 6.91
CA GLY A 219 3.62 -14.37 6.67
C GLY A 219 2.35 -13.96 7.41
N GLN A 220 2.21 -12.68 7.74
CA GLN A 220 1.06 -12.19 8.49
C GLN A 220 0.70 -10.74 8.20
N VAL A 221 -0.52 -10.37 8.59
CA VAL A 221 -0.90 -8.98 8.89
C VAL A 221 -1.16 -8.88 10.39
N SER A 222 -0.60 -7.89 11.08
CA SER A 222 -0.84 -7.70 12.51
C SER A 222 -1.57 -6.40 12.82
N ARG A 223 -2.36 -6.42 13.89
CA ARG A 223 -3.15 -5.29 14.38
C ARG A 223 -2.49 -4.70 15.63
N TRP A 224 -2.25 -3.40 15.66
CA TRP A 224 -1.50 -2.71 16.72
C TRP A 224 -2.26 -1.55 17.32
N ASN A 225 -2.04 -1.32 18.61
CA ASN A 225 -2.43 -0.08 19.28
C ASN A 225 -1.32 0.97 19.10
N PRO A 226 -1.52 2.02 18.29
CA PRO A 226 -0.47 3.03 18.09
C PRO A 226 -0.18 3.86 19.35
N ASN A 227 -1.07 3.85 20.35
CA ASN A 227 -0.87 4.61 21.58
C ASN A 227 -0.01 3.86 22.61
N SER A 228 -0.16 2.53 22.71
CA SER A 228 0.65 1.71 23.63
C SER A 228 1.82 1.01 22.96
N GLY A 229 1.84 0.91 21.62
CA GLY A 229 2.82 0.13 20.86
C GLY A 229 2.57 -1.38 20.92
N GLU A 230 1.46 -1.83 21.51
CA GLU A 230 1.18 -3.26 21.70
C GLU A 230 0.52 -3.90 20.47
N LYS A 231 0.98 -5.10 20.14
CA LYS A 231 0.30 -5.97 19.17
C LYS A 231 -0.95 -6.56 19.81
N ILE A 232 -2.10 -6.29 19.21
CA ILE A 232 -3.42 -6.73 19.68
C ILE A 232 -3.78 -8.08 19.10
N ASP A 233 -3.52 -8.28 17.80
CA ASP A 233 -3.93 -9.47 17.06
C ASP A 233 -3.05 -9.70 15.82
N SER A 234 -3.16 -10.86 15.18
CA SER A 234 -2.54 -11.16 13.90
C SER A 234 -3.33 -12.15 13.05
N VAL A 235 -3.30 -11.95 11.74
CA VAL A 235 -3.83 -12.85 10.72
C VAL A 235 -2.66 -13.57 10.09
N GLN A 236 -2.59 -14.89 10.27
CA GLN A 236 -1.57 -15.73 9.66
C GLN A 236 -1.96 -16.10 8.23
N LEU A 237 -1.04 -15.98 7.29
CA LEU A 237 -1.22 -16.31 5.87
C LEU A 237 -0.38 -17.55 5.50
N PRO A 238 -0.83 -18.35 4.50
CA PRO A 238 -0.08 -19.52 4.03
C PRO A 238 1.06 -19.15 3.07
N VAL A 239 1.55 -17.91 3.12
CA VAL A 239 2.61 -17.35 2.27
C VAL A 239 3.43 -16.35 3.08
N SER A 240 4.73 -16.24 2.84
CA SER A 240 5.66 -15.45 3.65
C SER A 240 5.64 -13.96 3.30
N ASN A 241 5.53 -13.61 2.02
CA ASN A 241 5.73 -12.24 1.54
C ASN A 241 4.38 -11.51 1.48
N VAL A 242 3.91 -11.06 2.64
CA VAL A 242 2.68 -10.25 2.75
C VAL A 242 3.05 -8.78 2.59
N THR A 243 2.48 -8.12 1.59
CA THR A 243 2.95 -6.80 1.15
C THR A 243 2.10 -5.67 1.68
N SER A 244 0.77 -5.79 1.68
CA SER A 244 -0.10 -4.67 2.02
C SER A 244 -1.50 -5.11 2.40
N CYS A 245 -2.32 -4.17 2.89
CA CYS A 245 -3.72 -4.45 3.19
C CYS A 245 -4.62 -3.21 3.14
N ALA A 246 -5.89 -3.42 2.79
CA ALA A 246 -6.93 -2.40 2.80
C ALA A 246 -8.29 -2.97 3.18
N PHE A 247 -9.08 -2.20 3.91
CA PHE A 247 -10.45 -2.57 4.22
C PHE A 247 -11.37 -2.33 3.02
N GLY A 248 -12.29 -3.24 2.81
CA GLY A 248 -13.27 -3.23 1.73
C GLY A 248 -14.50 -4.06 2.05
N GLY A 249 -15.18 -4.49 1.00
CA GLY A 249 -16.52 -5.05 1.10
C GLY A 249 -17.57 -3.97 1.35
N LYS A 250 -18.85 -4.34 1.26
CA LYS A 250 -19.97 -3.40 1.34
C LYS A 250 -19.99 -2.61 2.65
N ASN A 251 -19.56 -3.23 3.75
CA ASN A 251 -19.60 -2.64 5.08
C ASN A 251 -18.22 -2.20 5.60
N LEU A 252 -17.18 -2.27 4.76
CA LEU A 252 -15.78 -2.02 5.15
C LEU A 252 -15.25 -2.95 6.26
N ASP A 253 -15.78 -4.17 6.36
CA ASP A 253 -15.43 -5.20 7.36
C ASP A 253 -14.57 -6.35 6.80
N GLU A 254 -14.25 -6.31 5.51
CA GLU A 254 -13.41 -7.29 4.83
C GLU A 254 -12.01 -6.69 4.62
N LEU A 255 -10.97 -7.28 5.21
CA LEU A 255 -9.58 -6.86 4.97
C LEU A 255 -9.03 -7.61 3.75
N TYR A 256 -8.78 -6.89 2.66
CA TYR A 256 -8.04 -7.40 1.51
C TYR A 256 -6.54 -7.31 1.78
N ILE A 257 -5.82 -8.36 1.42
CA ILE A 257 -4.39 -8.54 1.71
C ILE A 257 -3.68 -8.93 0.43
N THR A 258 -2.66 -8.17 0.05
CA THR A 258 -1.80 -8.46 -1.10
C THR A 258 -0.54 -9.19 -0.66
N THR A 259 0.02 -9.97 -1.58
CA THR A 259 1.22 -10.78 -1.31
C THR A 259 2.13 -10.80 -2.55
N ALA A 260 3.37 -11.24 -2.37
CA ALA A 260 4.37 -11.30 -3.43
C ALA A 260 4.92 -12.71 -3.60
N SER A 261 5.44 -12.99 -4.79
CA SER A 261 6.23 -14.19 -5.10
C SER A 261 7.70 -13.88 -5.37
N VAL A 262 8.05 -12.59 -5.46
CA VAL A 262 9.43 -12.14 -5.66
C VAL A 262 10.34 -12.64 -4.55
N GLY A 263 11.60 -12.94 -4.91
CA GLY A 263 12.63 -13.38 -3.97
C GLY A 263 12.52 -14.85 -3.53
N LEU A 264 11.38 -15.51 -3.74
CA LEU A 264 11.24 -16.94 -3.46
C LEU A 264 11.98 -17.77 -4.51
N SER A 265 12.73 -18.75 -4.05
CA SER A 265 13.26 -19.84 -4.89
C SER A 265 12.13 -20.70 -5.47
N GLU A 266 12.43 -21.52 -6.47
CA GLU A 266 11.42 -22.42 -7.05
C GLU A 266 10.88 -23.43 -6.03
N GLU A 267 11.74 -23.96 -5.14
CA GLU A 267 11.31 -24.83 -4.04
C GLU A 267 10.36 -24.10 -3.08
N GLU A 268 10.64 -22.84 -2.73
CA GLU A 268 9.77 -22.05 -1.87
C GLU A 268 8.44 -21.70 -2.55
N LYS A 269 8.44 -21.43 -3.86
CA LYS A 269 7.20 -21.22 -4.63
C LYS A 269 6.35 -22.49 -4.69
N GLU A 270 6.97 -23.66 -4.85
CA GLU A 270 6.28 -24.95 -4.78
C GLU A 270 5.69 -25.21 -3.39
N ALA A 271 6.43 -24.86 -2.33
CA ALA A 271 5.96 -24.97 -0.95
C ALA A 271 4.87 -23.93 -0.59
N GLN A 272 4.87 -22.79 -1.27
CA GLN A 272 3.96 -21.67 -1.06
C GLN A 272 3.17 -21.38 -2.34
N PRO A 273 2.33 -22.31 -2.81
CA PRO A 273 1.72 -22.22 -4.14
C PRO A 273 0.75 -21.05 -4.28
N LEU A 274 0.40 -20.34 -3.20
CA LEU A 274 -0.50 -19.19 -3.20
C LEU A 274 0.24 -17.85 -3.15
N ALA A 275 1.59 -17.85 -3.20
CA ALA A 275 2.40 -16.64 -3.21
C ALA A 275 2.05 -15.76 -4.42
N GLY A 276 1.97 -14.44 -4.20
CA GLY A 276 1.46 -13.51 -5.21
C GLY A 276 -0.07 -13.51 -5.35
N GLY A 277 -0.80 -14.17 -4.44
CA GLY A 277 -2.25 -14.16 -4.38
C GLY A 277 -2.83 -12.96 -3.63
N ILE A 278 -4.10 -12.68 -3.88
CA ILE A 278 -4.89 -11.71 -3.11
C ILE A 278 -5.82 -12.48 -2.18
N PHE A 279 -5.76 -12.13 -0.90
CA PHE A 279 -6.58 -12.74 0.15
C PHE A 279 -7.61 -11.76 0.67
N ARG A 280 -8.67 -12.30 1.27
CA ARG A 280 -9.68 -11.56 2.00
C ARG A 280 -9.86 -12.18 3.38
N TYR A 281 -9.87 -11.34 4.40
CA TYR A 281 -10.04 -11.71 5.79
C TYR A 281 -11.25 -11.01 6.43
N GLN A 282 -12.07 -11.76 7.17
CA GLN A 282 -13.17 -11.20 7.96
C GLN A 282 -12.64 -10.64 9.29
N ALA A 283 -12.42 -9.32 9.34
CA ALA A 283 -11.64 -8.66 10.39
C ALA A 283 -12.35 -8.57 11.75
N GLY A 284 -13.68 -8.64 11.77
CA GLY A 284 -14.48 -8.42 12.98
C GLY A 284 -14.53 -6.97 13.46
N VAL A 285 -13.85 -6.06 12.75
CA VAL A 285 -13.89 -4.60 12.90
C VAL A 285 -14.04 -3.97 11.52
N LYS A 286 -14.39 -2.69 11.47
CA LYS A 286 -14.52 -1.94 10.21
C LYS A 286 -13.30 -1.06 9.97
N GLY A 287 -12.93 -0.92 8.71
CA GLY A 287 -12.04 0.13 8.25
C GLY A 287 -12.74 1.42 7.89
N LEU A 288 -12.03 2.22 7.12
CA LEU A 288 -12.49 3.48 6.56
C LEU A 288 -12.52 3.38 5.04
N ALA A 289 -13.37 4.18 4.40
CA ALA A 289 -13.35 4.30 2.94
C ALA A 289 -12.00 4.88 2.50
N GLY A 290 -11.45 4.35 1.40
CA GLY A 290 -10.27 4.91 0.77
C GLY A 290 -10.53 6.35 0.32
N VAL A 291 -9.53 7.22 0.49
CA VAL A 291 -9.61 8.62 0.05
C VAL A 291 -9.05 8.69 -1.37
N LYS A 292 -9.83 9.24 -2.29
CA LYS A 292 -9.44 9.44 -3.70
C LYS A 292 -8.53 10.68 -3.81
N PHE A 293 -7.78 10.77 -4.91
CA PHE A 293 -7.10 12.01 -5.27
C PHE A 293 -8.12 12.97 -5.89
N GLU A 294 -8.17 14.19 -5.39
CA GLU A 294 -9.04 15.27 -5.88
C GLU A 294 -8.15 16.33 -6.57
N VAL A 295 -8.59 16.84 -7.73
CA VAL A 295 -7.93 17.93 -8.48
C VAL A 295 -8.86 19.14 -8.49
#